data_AF-A0A971RWP5-F1
#
_entry.id   AF-A0A971RWP5-F1
#
_cell.length_a   1.000
_cell.length_b   1.000
_cell.length_c   1.000
_cell.angle_alpha   90.00
_cell.angle_beta   90.00
_cell.angle_gamma   90.00
#
_symmetry.space_group_name_H-M   'P 1'
#
loop_
_entity.id
_entity.type
_entity.pdbx_description
1 polymer ?
#
loop_
_entity_poly.entity_id
_entity_poly.type
_entity_poly.pdbx_seq_one_letter_code
_entity_poly.pdbx_strand_id
1 'polypeptide(L)'
;MIYLILSILCSVLITIIFKAVEHRENNLYAIISTNYASAVLISLAISIYEGTYRLININNLHIFIGEMDYVFKSMGVFSTRASAIWALLVGLIFGPIFCFAFFKYQKGIVESGMSIANTFMKISVIIPMLVSMIAWGEYPSIVQSLGIILCVASIIIFNMDIRDFTRIDLNKNLILLTFFGGAAQFTAKLYQK
;
A
#
# COMPACT_ATOMS: atom_id res chain seq x y z
N MET A 1 8.43 -9.31 15.24
CA MET A 1 6.97 -9.41 15.48
C MET A 1 6.34 -8.11 15.98
N ILE A 2 7.03 -7.31 16.82
CA ILE A 2 6.49 -6.04 17.36
C ILE A 2 6.01 -5.08 16.26
N TYR A 3 6.79 -4.87 15.19
CA TYR A 3 6.39 -3.99 14.08
C TYR A 3 5.11 -4.44 13.37
N LEU A 4 4.87 -5.74 13.29
CA LEU A 4 3.68 -6.29 12.65
C LEU A 4 2.43 -6.05 13.53
N ILE A 5 2.54 -6.24 14.84
CA ILE A 5 1.48 -5.90 15.79
C ILE A 5 1.14 -4.41 15.70
N LEU A 6 2.17 -3.55 15.74
CA LEU A 6 1.97 -2.10 15.64
C LEU A 6 1.33 -1.70 14.30
N SER A 7 1.76 -2.30 13.20
CA SER A 7 1.17 -2.07 11.87
C SER A 7 -0.31 -2.45 11.82
N ILE A 8 -0.69 -3.58 12.42
CA ILE A 8 -2.10 -4.00 12.52
C ILE A 8 -2.89 -2.98 13.36
N LEU A 9 -2.37 -2.57 14.53
CA LEU A 9 -3.03 -1.57 15.38
C LEU A 9 -3.22 -0.24 14.64
N CYS A 10 -2.19 0.27 13.98
CA CYS A 10 -2.28 1.49 13.17
C CYS A 10 -3.28 1.33 12.01
N SER A 11 -3.30 0.18 11.34
CA SER A 11 -4.25 -0.11 10.27
C SER A 11 -5.70 -0.19 10.75
N VAL A 12 -5.96 -0.66 11.97
CA VAL A 12 -7.31 -0.66 12.56
C VAL A 12 -7.71 0.75 12.99
N LEU A 13 -6.78 1.50 13.59
CA LEU A 13 -7.01 2.87 14.04
C LEU A 13 -7.44 3.80 12.89
N ILE A 14 -6.78 3.71 11.72
CA ILE A 14 -7.15 4.57 10.59
C ILE A 14 -8.57 4.30 10.10
N THR A 15 -9.01 3.04 10.07
CA THR A 15 -10.38 2.67 9.69
C THR A 15 -11.41 3.21 10.70
N ILE A 16 -11.10 3.16 12.00
CA ILE A 16 -11.95 3.75 13.05
C ILE A 16 -12.04 5.27 12.90
N ILE A 17 -10.91 5.94 12.65
CA ILE A 17 -10.86 7.38 12.40
C ILE A 17 -11.73 7.73 11.19
N PHE A 18 -11.62 7.01 10.07
CA PHE A 18 -12.44 7.27 8.90
C PHE A 18 -13.93 7.08 9.16
N LYS A 19 -14.33 6.10 9.96
CA LYS A 19 -15.73 5.94 10.36
C LYS A 19 -16.21 7.05 11.27
N ALA A 20 -15.41 7.48 12.24
CA ALA A 20 -15.76 8.57 13.14
C ALA A 20 -16.05 9.89 12.40
N VAL A 21 -15.49 10.04 11.20
CA VAL A 21 -15.56 11.28 10.41
C VAL A 21 -16.30 11.09 9.08
N GLU A 22 -17.02 9.96 8.92
CA GLU A 22 -17.77 9.56 7.73
C GLU A 22 -18.73 10.66 7.22
N HIS A 23 -19.42 11.36 8.12
CA HIS A 23 -20.38 12.41 7.75
C HIS A 23 -19.78 13.82 7.61
N ARG A 24 -18.46 13.98 7.66
CA ARG A 24 -17.79 15.29 7.59
C ARG A 24 -16.77 15.34 6.44
N GLU A 25 -17.27 15.49 5.21
CA GLU A 25 -16.43 15.48 3.99
C GLU A 25 -15.26 16.50 4.02
N ASN A 26 -15.44 17.69 4.61
CA ASN A 26 -14.35 18.67 4.70
C ASN A 26 -13.17 18.19 5.58
N ASN A 27 -13.41 17.26 6.51
CA ASN A 27 -12.35 16.72 7.36
C ASN A 27 -11.55 15.59 6.67
N LEU A 28 -12.02 15.02 5.55
CA LEU A 28 -11.31 13.98 4.80
C LEU A 28 -9.91 14.46 4.36
N TYR A 29 -9.87 15.62 3.70
CA TYR A 29 -8.62 16.20 3.22
C TYR A 29 -7.69 16.53 4.39
N ALA A 30 -8.23 17.03 5.50
CA ALA A 30 -7.46 17.32 6.71
C ALA A 30 -6.84 16.05 7.32
N ILE A 31 -7.59 14.95 7.42
CA ILE A 31 -7.09 13.69 8.01
C ILE A 31 -5.99 13.09 7.12
N ILE A 32 -6.23 12.97 5.82
CA ILE A 32 -5.24 12.39 4.90
C ILE A 32 -3.99 13.27 4.82
N SER A 33 -4.15 14.59 4.68
CA SER A 33 -2.99 15.50 4.66
C SER A 33 -2.21 15.46 5.98
N THR A 34 -2.88 15.38 7.14
CA THR A 34 -2.20 15.25 8.43
C THR A 34 -1.45 13.93 8.56
N ASN A 35 -2.04 12.83 8.10
CA ASN A 35 -1.38 11.51 8.09
C ASN A 35 -0.11 11.54 7.23
N TYR A 36 -0.20 12.13 6.03
CA TYR A 36 0.95 12.27 5.13
C TYR A 36 2.01 13.24 5.64
N ALA A 37 1.60 14.38 6.19
CA ALA A 37 2.50 15.32 6.82
C ALA A 37 3.26 14.65 7.97
N SER A 38 2.58 13.85 8.80
CA SER A 38 3.20 13.07 9.87
C SER A 38 4.22 12.06 9.33
N ALA A 39 3.87 11.32 8.27
CA ALA A 39 4.79 10.38 7.63
C ALA A 39 6.03 11.07 7.06
N VAL A 40 5.86 12.23 6.40
CA VAL A 40 6.97 13.04 5.88
C VAL A 40 7.87 13.55 7.01
N LEU A 41 7.30 14.08 8.09
CA LEU A 41 8.05 14.58 9.24
C LEU A 41 8.85 13.47 9.92
N ILE A 42 8.23 12.31 10.15
CA ILE A 42 8.90 11.15 10.75
C ILE A 42 10.02 10.66 9.82
N SER A 43 9.75 10.52 8.52
CA SER A 43 10.77 10.09 7.55
C SER A 43 11.93 11.08 7.46
N LEU A 44 11.67 12.38 7.57
CA LEU A 44 12.68 13.42 7.54
C LEU A 44 13.53 13.41 8.82
N ALA A 45 12.90 13.24 9.99
CA ALA A 45 13.60 13.10 11.26
C ALA A 45 14.54 11.87 11.24
N ILE A 46 14.05 10.72 10.76
CA ILE A 46 14.87 9.51 10.59
C ILE A 46 16.01 9.78 9.60
N SER A 47 15.73 10.42 8.47
CA SER A 47 16.73 10.68 7.44
C SER A 47 17.85 11.61 7.92
N ILE A 48 17.53 12.59 8.77
CA ILE A 48 18.52 13.46 9.41
C ILE A 48 19.34 12.68 10.44
N TYR A 49 18.68 11.90 11.30
CA TYR A 49 19.34 11.12 12.35
C TYR A 49 20.34 10.10 11.78
N GLU A 50 19.94 9.35 10.75
CA GLU A 50 20.77 8.35 10.07
C GLU A 50 21.75 8.98 9.05
N GLY A 51 21.62 10.29 8.77
CA GLY A 51 22.45 10.97 7.78
C GLY A 51 22.19 10.55 6.33
N THR A 52 21.11 9.80 6.04
CA THR A 52 20.78 9.30 4.70
C THR A 52 20.48 10.40 3.69
N TYR A 53 20.08 11.59 4.15
CA TYR A 53 19.90 12.76 3.28
C TYR A 53 21.16 13.11 2.48
N ARG A 54 22.36 12.78 2.99
CA ARG A 54 23.64 13.01 2.29
C ARG A 54 23.82 12.13 1.05
N LEU A 55 23.09 11.01 0.98
CA LEU A 55 23.13 10.09 -0.16
C LEU A 55 22.32 10.61 -1.35
N ILE A 56 21.38 11.52 -1.09
CA ILE A 56 20.52 12.14 -2.11
C ILE A 56 21.31 13.25 -2.79
N ASN A 57 22.02 12.88 -3.85
CA ASN A 57 22.73 13.82 -4.71
C ASN A 57 22.37 13.51 -6.17
N ILE A 58 21.98 14.52 -6.94
CA ILE A 58 21.63 14.40 -8.36
C ILE A 58 22.80 13.83 -9.17
N ASN A 59 24.05 14.08 -8.75
CA ASN A 59 25.23 13.52 -9.40
C ASN A 59 25.30 11.98 -9.30
N ASN A 60 24.60 11.38 -8.33
CA ASN A 60 24.49 9.92 -8.22
C ASN A 60 23.50 9.33 -9.25
N LEU A 61 22.78 10.15 -10.03
CA LEU A 61 21.87 9.68 -11.08
C LEU A 61 22.60 8.87 -12.15
N HIS A 62 23.82 9.28 -12.50
CA HIS A 62 24.65 8.51 -13.42
C HIS A 62 24.96 7.09 -12.88
N ILE A 63 25.20 6.97 -11.58
CA ILE A 63 25.47 5.67 -10.92
C ILE A 63 24.21 4.81 -10.97
N PHE A 64 23.04 5.39 -10.65
CA PHE A 64 21.75 4.71 -10.73
C PHE A 64 21.47 4.18 -12.15
N ILE A 65 21.66 5.02 -13.18
CA ILE A 65 21.47 4.62 -14.58
C ILE A 65 22.48 3.53 -15.00
N GLY A 66 23.75 3.66 -14.61
CA GLY A 66 24.79 2.68 -14.91
C GLY A 66 24.56 1.31 -14.27
N GLU A 67 23.91 1.27 -13.10
CA GLU A 67 23.58 0.03 -12.39
C GLU A 67 22.26 -0.61 -12.85
N MET A 68 21.40 0.10 -13.62
CA MET A 68 20.09 -0.42 -14.09
C MET A 68 20.24 -1.78 -14.77
N ASP A 69 21.08 -1.85 -15.80
CA ASP A 69 21.25 -3.04 -16.61
C ASP A 69 21.68 -4.25 -15.79
N TYR A 70 22.61 -4.04 -14.85
CA TYR A 70 23.08 -5.07 -13.94
C TYR A 70 21.97 -5.52 -13.00
N VAL A 71 21.24 -4.59 -12.37
CA VAL A 71 20.20 -4.94 -11.40
C VAL A 71 19.04 -5.70 -12.06
N PHE A 72 18.56 -5.24 -13.22
CA PHE A 72 17.43 -5.87 -13.90
C PHE A 72 17.77 -7.21 -14.57
N LYS A 73 18.99 -7.39 -15.10
CA LYS A 73 19.40 -8.66 -15.74
C LYS A 73 19.88 -9.70 -14.73
N SER A 74 20.53 -9.27 -13.66
CA SER A 74 21.17 -10.18 -12.69
C SER A 74 20.33 -10.43 -11.43
N MET A 75 19.13 -9.84 -11.32
CA MET A 75 18.40 -9.76 -10.05
C MET A 75 19.28 -9.19 -8.91
N GLY A 76 20.12 -8.23 -9.27
CA GLY A 76 21.08 -7.61 -8.36
C GLY A 76 20.41 -6.61 -7.40
N VAL A 77 21.19 -6.03 -6.50
CA VAL A 77 20.74 -4.96 -5.61
C VAL A 77 21.49 -3.69 -5.95
N PHE A 78 20.80 -2.55 -6.00
CA PHE A 78 21.43 -1.25 -6.15
C PHE A 78 22.46 -0.97 -5.04
N SER A 79 23.54 -0.27 -5.38
CA SER A 79 24.46 0.28 -4.39
C SER A 79 23.75 1.25 -3.45
N THR A 80 24.33 1.56 -2.29
CA THR A 80 23.71 2.44 -1.28
C THR A 80 23.31 3.81 -1.85
N ARG A 81 24.09 4.35 -2.81
CA ARG A 81 23.81 5.64 -3.45
C ARG A 81 22.69 5.53 -4.49
N ALA A 82 22.73 4.49 -5.33
CA ALA A 82 21.67 4.23 -6.31
C ALA A 82 20.33 3.86 -5.64
N SER A 83 20.37 3.17 -4.50
CA SER A 83 19.20 2.82 -3.69
C SER A 83 18.45 4.04 -3.16
N ALA A 84 19.16 5.12 -2.82
CA ALA A 84 18.54 6.37 -2.36
C ALA A 84 17.72 7.02 -3.49
N ILE A 85 18.23 7.01 -4.72
CA ILE A 85 17.51 7.52 -5.91
C ILE A 85 16.32 6.62 -6.24
N TRP A 86 16.51 5.30 -6.19
CA TRP A 86 15.42 4.33 -6.36
C TRP A 86 14.28 4.61 -5.38
N ALA A 87 14.60 4.79 -4.09
CA ALA A 87 13.60 5.05 -3.06
C ALA A 87 12.81 6.34 -3.32
N LEU A 88 13.47 7.41 -3.79
CA LEU A 88 12.81 8.65 -4.17
C LEU A 88 11.89 8.48 -5.39
N LEU A 89 12.33 7.76 -6.43
CA LEU A 89 11.52 7.50 -7.62
C LEU A 89 10.28 6.68 -7.28
N VAL A 90 10.45 5.61 -6.50
CA VAL A 90 9.34 4.79 -6.02
C VAL A 90 8.39 5.63 -5.17
N GLY A 91 8.91 6.45 -4.25
CA GLY A 91 8.11 7.37 -3.44
C GLY A 91 7.33 8.40 -4.26
N LEU A 92 7.95 8.95 -5.31
CA LEU A 92 7.33 9.94 -6.20
C LEU A 92 6.17 9.33 -7.01
N ILE A 93 6.33 8.10 -7.48
CA ILE A 93 5.32 7.39 -8.29
C ILE A 93 4.20 6.83 -7.41
N PHE A 94 4.56 6.10 -6.35
CA PHE A 94 3.60 5.38 -5.51
C PHE A 94 2.99 6.25 -4.40
N GLY A 95 3.62 7.36 -4.00
CA GLY A 95 3.07 8.29 -3.02
C GLY A 95 1.69 8.82 -3.40
N PRO A 96 1.49 9.39 -4.61
CA PRO A 96 0.18 9.82 -5.10
C PRO A 96 -0.83 8.67 -5.23
N ILE A 97 -0.40 7.48 -5.65
CA ILE A 97 -1.23 6.27 -5.74
C ILE A 97 -1.78 5.89 -4.36
N PHE A 98 -0.91 5.87 -3.35
CA PHE A 98 -1.26 5.58 -1.96
C PHE A 98 -2.24 6.65 -1.44
N CYS A 99 -2.03 7.92 -1.77
CA CYS A 99 -2.88 9.01 -1.31
C CYS A 99 -4.29 8.88 -1.90
N PHE A 100 -4.35 8.62 -3.20
CA PHE A 100 -5.60 8.35 -3.91
C PHE A 100 -6.32 7.10 -3.38
N ALA A 101 -5.60 6.03 -3.07
CA ALA A 101 -6.17 4.83 -2.45
C ALA A 101 -6.85 5.16 -1.10
N PHE A 102 -6.21 5.97 -0.25
CA PHE A 102 -6.80 6.42 1.02
C PHE A 102 -8.04 7.31 0.83
N PHE A 103 -8.05 8.20 -0.15
CA PHE A 103 -9.24 8.96 -0.52
C PHE A 103 -10.41 8.04 -0.93
N LYS A 104 -10.11 7.02 -1.74
CA LYS A 104 -11.12 6.01 -2.14
C LYS A 104 -11.54 5.12 -0.99
N TYR A 105 -10.66 4.85 -0.05
CA TYR A 105 -10.99 4.04 1.11
C TYR A 105 -12.03 4.74 1.97
N GLN A 106 -11.82 6.01 2.32
CA GLN A 106 -12.81 6.76 3.08
C GLN A 106 -14.12 6.93 2.32
N LYS A 107 -14.10 7.26 1.01
CA LYS A 107 -15.34 7.34 0.22
C LYS A 107 -16.09 6.00 0.18
N GLY A 108 -15.36 4.89 0.05
CA GLY A 108 -15.95 3.56 0.16
C GLY A 108 -16.60 3.30 1.51
N ILE A 109 -16.01 3.78 2.61
CA ILE A 109 -16.61 3.70 3.95
C ILE A 109 -17.92 4.49 3.99
N VAL A 110 -17.94 5.72 3.47
CA VAL A 110 -19.14 6.59 3.45
C VAL A 110 -20.29 6.01 2.62
N GLU A 111 -19.99 5.47 1.44
CA GLU A 111 -21.00 5.03 0.49
C GLU A 111 -21.48 3.59 0.71
N SER A 112 -20.59 2.71 1.17
CA SER A 112 -20.85 1.26 1.27
C SER A 112 -20.68 0.71 2.70
N GLY A 113 -20.34 1.56 3.67
CA GLY A 113 -20.08 1.17 5.03
C GLY A 113 -18.65 0.65 5.27
N MET A 114 -18.23 0.72 6.53
CA MET A 114 -16.87 0.34 6.95
C MET A 114 -16.52 -1.11 6.58
N SER A 115 -17.47 -2.01 6.79
CA SER A 115 -17.29 -3.46 6.60
C SER A 115 -16.94 -3.80 5.15
N ILE A 116 -17.75 -3.32 4.21
CA ILE A 116 -17.56 -3.57 2.78
C ILE A 116 -16.27 -2.91 2.31
N ALA A 117 -16.04 -1.64 2.61
CA ALA A 117 -14.82 -0.94 2.20
C ALA A 117 -13.54 -1.62 2.73
N ASN A 118 -13.55 -2.09 3.98
CA ASN A 118 -12.43 -2.82 4.57
C ASN A 118 -12.17 -4.16 3.87
N THR A 119 -13.23 -4.86 3.48
CA THR A 119 -13.14 -6.11 2.72
C THR A 119 -12.42 -5.87 1.39
N PHE A 120 -12.86 -4.88 0.62
CA PHE A 120 -12.26 -4.55 -0.69
C PHE A 120 -10.80 -4.09 -0.56
N MET A 121 -10.49 -3.28 0.47
CA MET A 121 -9.10 -2.88 0.75
C MET A 121 -8.21 -4.09 1.09
N LYS A 122 -8.71 -5.06 1.85
CA LYS A 122 -7.93 -6.28 2.19
C LYS A 122 -7.79 -7.23 1.00
N ILE A 123 -8.82 -7.40 0.19
CA ILE A 123 -8.79 -8.22 -1.03
C ILE A 123 -7.84 -7.62 -2.09
N SER A 124 -7.59 -6.32 -2.06
CA SER A 124 -6.66 -5.66 -2.97
C SER A 124 -5.25 -6.25 -2.99
N VAL A 125 -4.85 -7.00 -1.94
CA VAL A 125 -3.60 -7.77 -1.87
C VAL A 125 -3.45 -8.80 -3.00
N ILE A 126 -4.54 -9.19 -3.66
CA ILE A 126 -4.50 -10.06 -4.84
C ILE A 126 -3.77 -9.38 -6.01
N ILE A 127 -3.87 -8.06 -6.16
CA ILE A 127 -3.21 -7.33 -7.25
C ILE A 127 -1.69 -7.47 -7.20
N PRO A 128 -0.98 -7.12 -6.12
CA PRO A 128 0.47 -7.29 -6.07
C PRO A 128 0.89 -8.77 -6.20
N MET A 129 0.07 -9.71 -5.72
CA MET A 129 0.31 -11.15 -5.93
C MET A 129 0.30 -11.52 -7.42
N LEU A 130 -0.74 -11.11 -8.16
CA LEU A 130 -0.83 -11.36 -9.61
C LEU A 130 0.32 -10.70 -10.37
N VAL A 131 0.67 -9.46 -10.01
CA VAL A 131 1.84 -8.78 -10.59
C VAL A 131 3.12 -9.55 -10.29
N SER A 132 3.28 -10.09 -9.08
CA SER A 132 4.44 -10.92 -8.71
C SER A 132 4.56 -12.17 -9.56
N MET A 133 3.44 -12.86 -9.82
CA MET A 133 3.41 -14.05 -10.67
C MET A 133 3.84 -13.73 -12.11
N ILE A 134 3.40 -12.59 -12.66
CA ILE A 134 3.69 -12.21 -14.05
C ILE A 134 5.12 -11.66 -14.19
N ALA A 135 5.52 -10.74 -13.32
CA ALA A 135 6.78 -10.01 -13.47
C ALA A 135 7.99 -10.75 -12.87
N TRP A 136 7.80 -11.56 -11.83
CA TRP A 136 8.87 -12.34 -11.18
C TRP A 136 8.73 -13.85 -11.35
N GLY A 137 7.66 -14.36 -11.98
CA GLY A 137 7.45 -15.80 -12.13
C GLY A 137 7.22 -16.52 -10.81
N GLU A 138 6.80 -15.80 -9.76
CA GLU A 138 6.58 -16.37 -8.43
C GLU A 138 5.22 -17.07 -8.36
N TYR A 139 5.17 -18.33 -8.79
CA TYR A 139 3.95 -19.12 -8.70
C TYR A 139 3.77 -19.73 -7.30
N PRO A 140 2.64 -19.50 -6.63
CA PRO A 140 2.38 -20.10 -5.34
C PRO A 140 2.25 -21.61 -5.45
N SER A 141 2.79 -22.33 -4.47
CA SER A 141 2.57 -23.78 -4.33
C SER A 141 1.08 -24.10 -4.09
N ILE A 142 0.71 -25.38 -4.20
CA ILE A 142 -0.66 -25.85 -3.92
C ILE A 142 -1.10 -25.46 -2.50
N VAL A 143 -0.22 -25.63 -1.51
CA VAL A 143 -0.52 -25.28 -0.12
C VAL A 143 -0.69 -23.76 0.06
N GLN A 144 0.20 -22.97 -0.56
CA GLN A 144 0.07 -21.50 -0.53
C GLN A 144 -1.20 -21.03 -1.23
N SER A 145 -1.60 -21.67 -2.34
CA SER A 145 -2.82 -21.35 -3.07
C SER A 145 -4.07 -21.65 -2.24
N LEU A 146 -4.12 -22.79 -1.55
CA LEU A 146 -5.18 -23.10 -0.58
C LEU A 146 -5.21 -22.08 0.57
N GLY A 147 -4.04 -21.69 1.08
CA GLY A 147 -3.92 -20.65 2.11
C GLY A 147 -4.45 -19.29 1.65
N ILE A 148 -4.16 -18.87 0.41
CA ILE A 148 -4.68 -17.65 -0.20
C ILE A 148 -6.21 -17.72 -0.31
N ILE A 149 -6.76 -18.84 -0.81
CA ILE A 149 -8.21 -19.04 -0.93
C ILE A 149 -8.87 -18.93 0.45
N LEU A 150 -8.34 -19.62 1.45
CA LEU A 150 -8.84 -19.58 2.82
C LEU A 150 -8.75 -18.17 3.42
N CYS A 151 -7.66 -17.45 3.17
CA CYS A 151 -7.46 -16.09 3.63
C CYS A 151 -8.52 -15.13 3.03
N VAL A 152 -8.72 -15.18 1.72
CA VAL A 152 -9.72 -14.36 1.03
C VAL A 152 -11.13 -14.69 1.51
N ALA A 153 -11.47 -15.98 1.62
CA ALA A 153 -12.76 -16.40 2.17
C ALA A 153 -12.97 -15.90 3.61
N SER A 154 -11.95 -15.99 4.46
CA SER A 154 -11.99 -15.49 5.84
C SER A 154 -12.17 -13.98 5.90
N ILE A 155 -11.47 -13.23 5.03
CA ILE A 155 -11.63 -11.77 4.92
C ILE A 155 -13.07 -11.42 4.58
N ILE A 156 -13.68 -12.10 3.60
CA ILE A 156 -15.06 -11.84 3.18
C ILE A 156 -16.03 -12.18 4.31
N ILE A 157 -15.93 -13.38 4.89
CA ILE A 157 -16.87 -13.85 5.94
C ILE A 157 -16.77 -12.97 7.20
N PHE A 158 -15.57 -12.55 7.59
CA PHE A 158 -15.38 -11.77 8.81
C PHE A 158 -15.74 -10.30 8.66
N ASN A 159 -15.52 -9.72 7.47
CA ASN A 159 -15.72 -8.29 7.25
C ASN A 159 -17.03 -7.99 6.51
N MET A 160 -17.86 -8.96 6.15
CA MET A 160 -19.17 -8.70 5.54
C MET A 160 -20.28 -9.39 6.32
N ASP A 161 -21.33 -8.65 6.64
CA ASP A 161 -22.55 -9.23 7.16
C ASP A 161 -23.22 -10.06 6.06
N ILE A 162 -23.78 -11.22 6.43
CA ILE A 162 -24.51 -12.12 5.50
C ILE A 162 -25.68 -11.38 4.80
N ARG A 163 -26.22 -10.34 5.45
CA ARG A 163 -27.28 -9.49 4.88
C ARG A 163 -26.77 -8.63 3.72
N ASP A 164 -25.52 -8.17 3.79
CA ASP A 164 -24.89 -7.31 2.80
C ASP A 164 -24.50 -8.07 1.53
N PHE A 165 -24.32 -9.39 1.62
CA PHE A 165 -24.04 -10.26 0.46
C PHE A 165 -25.07 -10.12 -0.67
N THR A 166 -26.33 -9.86 -0.31
CA THR A 166 -27.44 -9.73 -1.28
C THR A 166 -27.54 -8.35 -1.92
N ARG A 167 -26.80 -7.36 -1.39
CA ARG A 167 -26.90 -5.93 -1.76
C ARG A 167 -25.55 -5.29 -2.06
N ILE A 168 -24.54 -6.08 -2.44
CA ILE A 168 -23.24 -5.52 -2.83
C ILE A 168 -23.43 -4.73 -4.11
N ASP A 169 -23.61 -3.41 -3.98
CA ASP A 169 -23.57 -2.50 -5.10
C ASP A 169 -22.10 -2.14 -5.36
N LEU A 170 -21.56 -2.64 -6.47
CA LEU A 170 -20.18 -2.40 -6.88
C LEU A 170 -20.04 -0.96 -7.36
N ASN A 171 -19.91 -0.05 -6.41
CA ASN A 171 -19.70 1.35 -6.74
C ASN A 171 -18.28 1.58 -7.30
N LYS A 172 -18.15 2.67 -8.07
CA LYS A 172 -16.87 3.07 -8.68
C LYS A 172 -15.75 3.26 -7.64
N ASN A 173 -16.07 3.70 -6.43
CA ASN A 173 -15.07 3.96 -5.40
C ASN A 173 -14.48 2.68 -4.81
N LEU A 174 -15.26 1.60 -4.66
CA LEU A 174 -14.79 0.28 -4.22
C LEU A 174 -13.87 -0.39 -5.25
N ILE A 175 -14.21 -0.26 -6.54
CA ILE A 175 -13.37 -0.77 -7.63
C ILE A 175 -12.03 0.00 -7.66
N LEU A 176 -12.09 1.34 -7.62
CA LEU A 176 -10.90 2.17 -7.58
C LEU A 176 -10.08 1.94 -6.30
N LEU A 177 -10.74 1.74 -5.15
CA LEU A 177 -10.09 1.39 -3.89
C LEU A 177 -9.31 0.08 -4.05
N THR A 178 -9.92 -0.94 -4.64
CA THR A 178 -9.25 -2.23 -4.82
C THR A 178 -8.04 -2.08 -5.74
N PHE A 179 -8.20 -1.40 -6.87
CA PHE A 179 -7.11 -1.22 -7.83
C PHE A 179 -5.95 -0.40 -7.23
N PHE A 180 -6.23 0.81 -6.75
CA PHE A 180 -5.20 1.70 -6.24
C PHE A 180 -4.66 1.25 -4.88
N GLY A 181 -5.48 0.61 -4.04
CA GLY A 181 -5.05 -0.02 -2.79
C GLY A 181 -4.07 -1.16 -3.04
N GLY A 182 -4.33 -2.00 -4.05
CA GLY A 182 -3.43 -3.07 -4.44
C GLY A 182 -2.14 -2.55 -5.07
N ALA A 183 -2.23 -1.55 -5.95
CA ALA A 183 -1.06 -0.87 -6.51
C ALA A 183 -0.20 -0.20 -5.43
N ALA A 184 -0.82 0.41 -4.42
CA ALA A 184 -0.14 0.95 -3.25
C ALA A 184 0.57 -0.14 -2.42
N GLN A 185 -0.04 -1.32 -2.26
CA GLN A 185 0.57 -2.45 -1.56
C GLN A 185 1.73 -3.08 -2.36
N PHE A 186 1.68 -3.01 -3.70
CA PHE A 186 2.76 -3.51 -4.56
C PHE A 186 4.11 -2.86 -4.26
N THR A 187 4.13 -1.63 -3.75
CA THR A 187 5.36 -0.97 -3.31
C THR A 187 6.16 -1.83 -2.31
N ALA A 188 5.50 -2.62 -1.46
CA ALA A 188 6.18 -3.53 -0.53
C ALA A 188 6.95 -4.65 -1.26
N LYS A 189 6.45 -5.11 -2.42
CA LYS A 189 7.12 -6.11 -3.25
C LYS A 189 8.44 -5.59 -3.80
N LEU A 190 8.52 -4.31 -4.15
CA LEU A 190 9.74 -3.67 -4.69
C LEU A 190 10.91 -3.64 -3.70
N TYR A 191 10.64 -3.76 -2.40
CA TYR A 191 11.65 -3.79 -1.33
C TYR A 191 11.84 -5.18 -0.73
N GLN A 192 11.14 -6.19 -1.24
CA GLN A 192 11.29 -7.56 -0.77
C GLN A 192 12.63 -8.12 -1.28
N LYS A 193 13.47 -8.59 -0.35
CA LYS A 193 14.64 -9.43 -0.62
C LYS A 193 14.37 -10.84 -0.12
#